data_AF-A0A7V8A9G3-F1
#
_entry.id   AF-A0A7V8A9G3-F1
#
_cell.length_a   1.000
_cell.length_b   1.000
_cell.length_c   1.000
_cell.angle_alpha   90.00
_cell.angle_beta   90.00
_cell.angle_gamma   90.00
#
_symmetry.space_group_name_H-M   'P 1'
#
loop_
_entity.id
_entity.type
_entity.pdbx_description
1 polymer ?
#
loop_
_entity_poly.entity_id
_entity_poly.type
_entity_poly.pdbx_seq_one_letter_code
_entity_poly.pdbx_strand_id
1 'polypeptide(L)'
;MSQKSKIWPFQYDFAKTPEENFDNTNIVIVEIYPSLQKAKPANGETKDLAQVRAIAEHFAKLDENRKLGACFAIDKTRSSEELEIIQSEEGWILSLT
;
A
#
# COMPACT_ATOMS: atom_id res chain seq x y z
N MET A 1 -12.34 19.71 -12.04
CA MET A 1 -11.44 19.52 -10.89
C MET A 1 -10.51 18.36 -11.23
N SER A 2 -9.21 18.47 -10.95
CA SER A 2 -8.29 17.32 -11.13
C SER A 2 -8.58 16.25 -10.10
N GLN A 3 -8.46 14.97 -10.47
CA GLN A 3 -8.62 13.84 -9.55
C GLN A 3 -7.50 13.90 -8.48
N LYS A 4 -7.89 14.00 -7.20
CA LYS A 4 -6.94 14.12 -6.07
C LYS A 4 -6.69 12.81 -5.32
N SER A 5 -7.30 11.72 -5.77
CA SER A 5 -7.15 10.37 -5.23
C SER A 5 -6.70 9.39 -6.31
N LYS A 6 -5.81 8.47 -5.97
CA LYS A 6 -5.43 7.35 -6.85
C LYS A 6 -5.62 6.01 -6.17
N ILE A 7 -5.93 4.98 -6.95
CA ILE A 7 -6.01 3.59 -6.51
C ILE A 7 -4.76 2.87 -7.01
N TRP A 8 -3.96 2.36 -6.08
CA TRP A 8 -2.77 1.57 -6.37
C TRP A 8 -3.11 0.07 -6.36
N PRO A 9 -2.52 -0.75 -7.25
CA PRO A 9 -1.59 -0.38 -8.34
C PRO A 9 -2.26 0.01 -9.66
N PHE A 10 -3.60 -0.06 -9.76
CA PHE A 10 -4.34 0.11 -11.02
C PHE A 10 -4.08 1.44 -11.76
N GLN A 11 -3.79 2.52 -11.04
CA GLN A 11 -3.49 3.84 -11.62
C GLN A 11 -2.01 4.22 -11.51
N TYR A 12 -1.14 3.23 -11.37
CA TYR A 12 0.29 3.39 -11.13
C TYR A 12 1.09 3.02 -12.39
N ASP A 13 1.90 3.94 -12.89
CA ASP A 13 2.81 3.71 -14.00
C ASP A 13 4.09 3.02 -13.49
N PHE A 14 4.22 1.72 -13.78
CA PHE A 14 5.35 0.89 -13.35
C PHE A 14 6.70 1.35 -13.92
N ALA A 15 6.72 2.20 -14.96
CA ALA A 15 7.95 2.78 -15.49
C ALA A 15 8.46 4.00 -14.68
N LYS A 16 7.63 4.54 -13.77
CA LYS A 16 7.93 5.73 -12.95
C LYS A 16 8.27 5.36 -11.51
N THR A 17 8.98 6.26 -10.84
CA THR A 17 9.20 6.18 -9.39
C THR A 17 7.89 6.39 -8.61
N PRO A 18 7.80 5.96 -7.33
CA PRO A 18 6.66 6.28 -6.48
C PRO A 18 6.37 7.77 -6.37
N GLU A 19 7.41 8.60 -6.27
CA GLU A 19 7.29 10.04 -6.17
C GLU A 19 6.63 10.65 -7.42
N GLU A 20 7.08 10.23 -8.61
CA GLU A 20 6.48 10.67 -9.88
C GLU A 20 5.04 10.17 -10.06
N ASN A 21 4.73 8.96 -9.57
CA ASN A 21 3.39 8.40 -9.62
C ASN A 21 2.40 9.13 -8.73
N PHE A 22 2.84 9.69 -7.61
CA PHE A 22 1.97 10.38 -6.66
C PHE A 22 2.02 11.90 -6.75
N ASP A 23 2.68 12.45 -7.77
CA ASP A 23 2.66 13.90 -8.00
C ASP A 23 1.22 14.44 -8.02
N ASN A 24 1.01 15.56 -7.34
CA ASN A 24 -0.30 16.21 -7.17
C ASN A 24 -1.44 15.35 -6.59
N THR A 25 -1.13 14.19 -5.99
CA THR A 25 -2.09 13.26 -5.36
C THR A 25 -2.18 13.52 -3.86
N ASN A 26 -3.40 13.63 -3.32
CA ASN A 26 -3.63 13.86 -1.89
C ASN A 26 -3.98 12.56 -1.14
N ILE A 27 -4.60 11.60 -1.82
CA ILE A 27 -5.08 10.35 -1.24
C ILE A 27 -4.63 9.18 -2.12
N VAL A 28 -4.03 8.16 -1.52
CA VAL A 28 -3.74 6.89 -2.19
C VAL A 28 -4.56 5.80 -1.50
N ILE A 29 -5.34 5.07 -2.29
CA ILE A 29 -6.13 3.92 -1.85
C ILE A 29 -5.33 2.67 -2.22
N VAL A 30 -5.11 1.81 -1.24
CA VAL A 30 -4.30 0.59 -1.37
C VAL A 30 -5.07 -0.61 -0.82
N GLU A 31 -4.80 -1.78 -1.38
CA GLU A 31 -5.15 -3.03 -0.73
C GLU A 31 -4.13 -3.35 0.36
N ILE A 32 -4.61 -3.88 1.49
CA ILE A 32 -3.78 -4.31 2.62
C ILE A 32 -4.24 -5.68 3.10
N TYR A 33 -3.30 -6.47 3.61
CA TYR A 33 -3.59 -7.69 4.35
C TYR A 33 -3.38 -7.44 5.85
N PRO A 34 -4.44 -7.29 6.67
CA PRO A 34 -4.29 -6.85 8.07
C PRO A 34 -3.42 -7.77 8.93
N SER A 35 -3.36 -9.06 8.58
CA SER A 35 -2.58 -10.06 9.31
C SER A 35 -1.08 -10.01 9.04
N LEU A 36 -0.59 -9.09 8.18
CA LEU A 36 0.85 -8.84 8.00
C LEU A 36 1.52 -8.41 9.31
N GLN A 37 0.80 -7.71 10.18
CA GLN A 37 1.30 -7.34 11.51
C GLN A 37 0.74 -8.24 12.59
N LYS A 38 1.62 -8.69 13.49
CA LYS A 38 1.21 -9.42 14.69
C LYS A 38 0.53 -8.44 15.65
N ALA A 39 -0.74 -8.68 15.95
CA ALA A 39 -1.50 -7.91 16.92
C ALA A 39 -1.97 -8.80 18.06
N LYS A 40 -1.79 -8.32 19.29
CA LYS A 40 -2.41 -8.90 20.48
C LYS A 40 -3.63 -8.05 20.84
N PRO A 41 -4.86 -8.62 20.86
CA PRO A 41 -6.04 -7.86 21.26
C PRO A 41 -5.95 -7.39 22.71
N ALA A 42 -6.37 -6.16 22.96
CA ALA A 42 -6.60 -5.63 24.30
C ALA A 42 -7.87 -6.24 24.92
N ASN A 43 -8.08 -5.99 26.22
CA ASN A 43 -9.29 -6.48 26.90
C ASN A 43 -10.54 -5.84 26.29
N GLY A 44 -11.49 -6.67 25.84
CA GLY A 44 -12.69 -6.23 25.14
C GLY A 44 -12.50 -5.89 23.65
N GLU A 45 -11.27 -5.99 23.10
CA GLU A 45 -10.99 -5.75 21.69
C GLU A 45 -11.23 -7.04 20.86
N THR A 46 -11.94 -6.93 19.73
CA THR A 46 -12.03 -8.05 18.78
C THR A 46 -10.71 -8.21 18.04
N LYS A 47 -10.40 -9.43 17.62
CA LYS A 47 -9.15 -9.74 16.93
C LYS A 47 -8.95 -8.90 15.67
N ASP A 48 -10.00 -8.73 14.86
CA ASP A 48 -9.91 -7.98 13.60
C ASP A 48 -9.63 -6.50 13.84
N LEU A 49 -10.23 -5.91 14.89
CA LEU A 49 -9.94 -4.52 15.27
C LEU A 49 -8.46 -4.37 15.64
N ALA A 50 -7.92 -5.30 16.44
CA ALA A 50 -6.52 -5.29 16.82
C ALA A 50 -5.59 -5.35 15.60
N GLN A 51 -5.94 -6.15 14.58
CA GLN A 51 -5.15 -6.26 13.35
C GLN A 51 -5.21 -4.99 12.51
N VAL A 52 -6.40 -4.39 12.32
CA VAL A 52 -6.55 -3.11 11.59
C VAL A 52 -5.79 -1.98 12.29
N ARG A 53 -5.87 -1.91 13.62
CA ARG A 53 -5.11 -0.93 14.40
C ARG A 53 -3.61 -1.12 14.24
N ALA A 54 -3.12 -2.35 14.38
CA ALA A 54 -1.69 -2.63 14.31
C ALA A 54 -1.09 -2.34 12.92
N ILE A 55 -1.80 -2.67 11.83
CA ILE A 55 -1.31 -2.37 10.48
C ILE A 55 -1.37 -0.87 10.17
N ALA A 56 -2.38 -0.15 10.67
CA ALA A 56 -2.46 1.31 10.54
C ALA A 56 -1.33 2.01 11.30
N GLU A 57 -1.07 1.62 12.56
CA GLU A 57 0.04 2.13 13.37
C GLU A 57 1.40 1.84 12.71
N HIS A 58 1.54 0.67 12.06
CA HIS A 58 2.76 0.32 11.34
C HIS A 58 3.04 1.27 10.17
N PHE A 59 2.05 1.52 9.30
CA PHE A 59 2.23 2.44 8.18
C PHE A 59 2.41 3.89 8.64
N ALA A 60 1.71 4.32 9.70
CA ALA A 60 1.93 5.63 10.31
C ALA A 60 3.38 5.80 10.79
N LYS A 61 3.94 4.78 11.45
CA LYS A 61 5.34 4.79 11.87
C LYS A 61 6.31 4.79 10.69
N LEU A 62 6.02 4.08 9.60
CA LEU A 62 6.83 4.17 8.38
C LEU A 62 6.81 5.57 7.79
N ASP A 63 5.65 6.24 7.79
CA ASP A 63 5.50 7.61 7.28
C ASP A 63 6.29 8.62 8.13
N GLU A 64 6.15 8.57 9.46
CA GLU A 64 6.93 9.39 10.40
C GLU A 64 8.44 9.26 10.18
N ASN A 65 8.90 8.07 9.79
CA ASN A 65 10.30 7.77 9.53
C ASN A 65 10.71 7.98 8.06
N ARG A 66 9.84 8.54 7.21
CA ARG A 66 10.04 8.74 5.76
C ARG A 66 10.39 7.47 4.99
N LYS A 67 9.81 6.34 5.41
CA LYS A 67 10.01 5.01 4.81
C LYS A 67 8.76 4.48 4.10
N LEU A 68 7.60 5.11 4.27
CA LEU A 68 6.35 4.63 3.66
C LEU A 68 6.42 4.57 2.13
N GLY A 69 7.06 5.54 1.48
CA GLY A 69 7.20 5.56 0.01
C GLY A 69 7.84 4.30 -0.58
N ALA A 70 8.78 3.69 0.16
CA ALA A 70 9.46 2.47 -0.28
C ALA A 70 8.53 1.25 -0.35
N CYS A 71 7.42 1.23 0.39
CA CYS A 71 6.43 0.15 0.32
C CYS A 71 5.70 0.08 -1.04
N PHE A 72 5.70 1.17 -1.81
CA PHE A 72 5.11 1.23 -3.16
C PHE A 72 6.09 0.79 -4.26
N ALA A 73 7.32 0.44 -3.90
CA ALA A 73 8.28 -0.06 -4.86
C ALA A 73 7.88 -1.46 -5.35
N ILE A 74 7.98 -1.65 -6.66
CA ILE A 74 7.67 -2.92 -7.30
C ILE A 74 8.89 -3.84 -7.23
N ASP A 75 8.62 -5.13 -7.09
CA ASP A 75 9.61 -6.16 -7.31
C ASP A 75 10.05 -6.16 -8.79
N LYS A 76 11.27 -5.67 -9.04
CA LYS A 76 11.85 -5.57 -10.39
C LYS A 76 12.06 -6.92 -11.09
N THR A 77 11.84 -8.03 -10.40
CA THR A 77 11.93 -9.37 -10.98
C THR A 77 10.69 -9.79 -11.76
N ARG A 78 9.58 -9.03 -11.68
CA ARG A 78 8.35 -9.31 -12.43
C ARG A 78 8.46 -8.97 -13.90
N SER A 79 7.85 -9.79 -14.75
CA SER A 79 7.76 -9.55 -16.19
C SER A 79 6.77 -8.44 -16.52
N SER A 80 6.87 -7.87 -17.72
CA SER A 80 5.93 -6.83 -18.17
C SER A 80 4.50 -7.37 -18.28
N GLU A 81 4.34 -8.63 -18.66
CA GLU A 81 3.04 -9.31 -18.73
C GLU A 81 2.42 -9.51 -17.34
N GLU A 82 3.23 -9.89 -16.34
CA GLU A 82 2.74 -9.98 -14.96
C GLU A 82 2.30 -8.63 -14.41
N LEU A 83 3.04 -7.56 -14.71
CA LEU A 83 2.69 -6.21 -14.28
C LEU A 83 1.41 -5.71 -14.95
N GLU A 84 1.18 -6.06 -16.22
CA GLU A 84 -0.07 -5.75 -16.92
C GLU A 84 -1.27 -6.43 -16.24
N ILE A 85 -1.17 -7.73 -15.95
CA ILE A 85 -2.22 -8.48 -15.23
C ILE A 85 -2.48 -7.89 -13.84
N ILE A 86 -1.43 -7.55 -13.08
CA ILE A 86 -1.56 -6.90 -11.78
C ILE A 86 -2.31 -5.56 -11.91
N GLN A 87 -1.99 -4.78 -12.94
CA GLN A 87 -2.59 -3.46 -13.16
C GLN A 87 -4.03 -3.51 -13.65
N SER A 88 -4.42 -4.54 -14.40
CA SER A 88 -5.74 -4.64 -15.02
C SER A 88 -6.74 -5.44 -14.18
N GLU A 89 -6.27 -6.45 -13.45
CA GLU A 89 -7.14 -7.53 -12.96
C GLU A 89 -6.93 -7.89 -11.49
N GLU A 90 -5.70 -8.09 -11.03
CA GLU A 90 -5.44 -8.71 -9.72
C GLU A 90 -5.21 -7.71 -8.57
N GLY A 91 -4.60 -6.56 -8.85
CA GLY A 91 -4.12 -5.66 -7.81
C GLY A 91 -2.91 -6.22 -7.05
N TRP A 92 -2.53 -5.54 -5.97
CA TRP A 92 -1.39 -5.93 -5.13
C TRP A 92 -1.66 -5.46 -3.70
N ILE A 93 -1.39 -6.32 -2.72
CA ILE A 93 -1.31 -5.95 -1.31
C ILE A 93 -0.06 -5.10 -1.03
N LEU A 94 -0.25 -3.90 -0.48
CA LEU A 94 0.86 -3.09 0.00
C LEU A 94 1.55 -3.85 1.15
N SER A 95 2.75 -4.37 0.89
CA SER A 95 3.47 -5.24 1.82
C SER A 95 4.43 -4.45 2.71
N LEU A 96 5.06 -5.18 3.63
CA LEU A 96 6.07 -4.66 4.54
C LEU A 96 7.44 -4.67 3.86
N THR A 97 8.24 -3.63 4.11
CA THR A 97 9.65 -3.56 3.67
C THR A 97 10.57 -4.44 4.50
#